data_AF-A0AA42C977-F1
#
_entry.id   AF-A0AA42C977-F1
#
_cell.length_a   1.000
_cell.length_b   1.000
_cell.length_c   1.000
_cell.angle_alpha   90.00
_cell.angle_beta   90.00
_cell.angle_gamma   90.00
#
_symmetry.space_group_name_H-M   'P 1'
#
loop_
_entity.id
_entity.type
_entity.pdbx_description
1 polymer ?
#
loop_
_entity_poly.entity_id
_entity_poly.type
_entity_poly.pdbx_seq_one_letter_code
_entity_poly.pdbx_strand_id
1 'polypeptide(L)'
;MTDKEEEFLYYYGAYLQLLDDLQDATDDLNDGLMTSFSTKAKKEMLDSWLCKAYHLGFEVMGCVDQLHSPNAEAFKSLMGKSIELFLVESVITNHPFFSRKFARKFERCSPLRFSFIKKKNGSFSPYQDQLFERIMKQAANGRDEFSYDFLKTNSLLNEQQAVS
;
A
#
# COMPACT_ATOMS: atom_id res chain seq x y z
N MET A 1 -0.84 19.14 21.07
CA MET A 1 -1.60 18.09 20.38
C MET A 1 -3.04 18.23 20.81
N THR A 2 -3.95 18.39 19.86
CA THR A 2 -5.40 18.33 20.09
C THR A 2 -5.86 16.87 20.13
N ASP A 3 -7.01 16.60 20.75
CA ASP A 3 -7.57 15.23 20.80
C ASP A 3 -7.74 14.62 19.40
N LYS A 4 -8.07 15.45 18.39
CA LYS A 4 -8.19 15.01 16.99
C LYS A 4 -6.85 14.69 16.34
N GLU A 5 -5.80 15.45 16.67
CA GLU A 5 -4.43 15.15 16.21
C GLU A 5 -3.93 13.85 16.83
N GLU A 6 -4.22 13.61 18.11
CA GLU A 6 -3.86 12.38 18.80
C GLU A 6 -4.60 11.16 18.23
N GLU A 7 -5.91 11.27 18.02
CA GLU A 7 -6.72 10.22 17.41
C GLU A 7 -6.24 9.89 15.99
N PHE A 8 -5.96 10.90 15.17
CA PHE A 8 -5.40 10.69 13.84
C PHE A 8 -4.05 9.96 13.90
N LEU A 9 -3.11 10.42 14.74
CA LEU A 9 -1.79 9.80 14.87
C LEU A 9 -1.89 8.36 15.36
N TYR A 10 -2.84 8.05 16.25
CA TYR A 10 -3.10 6.70 16.71
C TYR A 10 -3.55 5.79 15.55
N TYR A 11 -4.59 6.18 14.81
CA TYR A 11 -5.07 5.37 13.68
C TYR A 11 -4.03 5.27 12.56
N TYR A 12 -3.31 6.35 12.30
CA TYR A 12 -2.27 6.37 11.29
C TYR A 12 -1.10 5.47 11.66
N GLY A 13 -0.63 5.50 12.91
CA GLY A 13 0.40 4.59 13.40
C GLY A 13 -0.02 3.12 13.34
N ALA A 14 -1.26 2.81 13.75
CA ALA A 14 -1.81 1.46 13.65
C ALA A 14 -1.91 0.99 12.19
N TYR A 15 -2.27 1.89 11.28
CA TYR A 15 -2.32 1.61 9.86
C TYR A 15 -0.93 1.36 9.24
N LEU A 16 0.08 2.13 9.65
CA LEU A 16 1.46 1.89 9.20
C LEU A 16 1.97 0.51 9.63
N GLN A 17 1.73 0.10 10.88
CA GLN A 17 2.10 -1.24 11.33
C GLN A 17 1.41 -2.34 10.50
N LEU A 18 0.17 -2.11 10.08
CA LEU A 18 -0.54 -3.02 9.19
C LEU A 18 0.13 -3.10 7.79
N LEU A 19 0.63 -1.99 7.27
CA LEU A 19 1.37 -1.99 6.01
C LEU A 19 2.72 -2.70 6.13
N ASP A 20 3.43 -2.50 7.24
CA ASP A 20 4.70 -3.20 7.51
C ASP A 20 4.47 -4.73 7.54
N ASP A 21 3.48 -5.21 8.31
CA ASP A 21 3.10 -6.63 8.33
C ASP A 21 2.73 -7.17 6.92
N LEU A 22 2.15 -6.33 6.05
CA LEU A 22 1.83 -6.72 4.67
C LEU A 22 3.10 -6.78 3.80
N GLN A 23 4.04 -5.86 3.98
CA GLN A 23 5.31 -5.84 3.25
C GLN A 23 6.21 -7.02 3.63
N ASP A 24 6.20 -7.41 4.90
CA ASP A 24 7.06 -8.46 5.45
C ASP A 24 6.40 -9.84 5.46
N ALA A 25 5.19 -9.99 4.90
CA ALA A 25 4.40 -11.22 5.00
C ALA A 25 5.14 -12.51 4.58
N THR A 26 6.05 -12.44 3.60
CA THR A 26 6.90 -13.56 3.18
C THR A 26 7.95 -13.90 4.23
N ASP A 27 8.63 -12.89 4.76
CA ASP A 27 9.71 -13.05 5.73
C ASP A 27 9.13 -13.50 7.08
N ASP A 28 8.04 -12.88 7.53
CA ASP A 28 7.25 -13.31 8.68
C ASP A 28 6.83 -14.78 8.59
N LEU A 29 6.35 -15.19 7.41
CA LEU A 29 5.93 -16.56 7.17
C LEU A 29 7.11 -17.53 7.26
N ASN A 30 8.25 -17.18 6.69
CA ASN A 30 9.47 -17.99 6.71
C ASN A 30 10.04 -18.12 8.13
N ASP A 31 9.95 -17.04 8.92
CA ASP A 31 10.42 -16.98 10.30
C ASP A 31 9.41 -17.59 11.30
N GLY A 32 8.24 -17.99 10.82
CA GLY A 32 7.18 -18.58 11.64
C GLY A 32 6.43 -17.57 12.50
N LEU A 33 6.60 -16.27 12.25
CA LEU A 33 5.88 -15.18 12.89
C LEU A 33 4.42 -15.19 12.44
N MET A 34 3.50 -15.00 13.39
CA MET A 34 2.05 -15.04 13.14
C MET A 34 1.48 -13.62 13.10
N THR A 35 1.67 -12.93 11.99
CA THR A 35 1.06 -11.63 11.71
C THR A 35 -0.28 -11.81 10.99
N SER A 36 -1.01 -10.69 10.83
CA SER A 36 -2.30 -10.68 10.13
C SER A 36 -2.15 -11.20 8.69
N PHE A 37 -1.06 -10.85 8.00
CA PHE A 37 -0.84 -11.24 6.61
C PHE A 37 -0.10 -12.57 6.46
N SER A 38 0.90 -12.89 7.29
CA SER A 38 1.60 -14.19 7.18
C SER A 38 0.64 -15.36 7.44
N THR A 39 -0.30 -15.20 8.38
CA THR A 39 -1.32 -16.21 8.68
C THR A 39 -2.32 -16.39 7.53
N LYS A 40 -2.62 -15.32 6.78
CA LYS A 40 -3.52 -15.35 5.62
C LYS A 40 -2.84 -15.89 4.38
N ALA A 41 -1.58 -15.54 4.16
CA ALA A 41 -0.75 -16.06 3.07
C ALA A 41 -0.63 -17.60 3.09
N LYS A 42 -0.73 -18.23 4.28
CA LYS A 42 -0.80 -19.70 4.41
C LYS A 42 -2.07 -20.33 3.81
N LYS A 43 -3.15 -19.56 3.68
CA LYS A 43 -4.50 -20.08 3.39
C LYS A 43 -5.06 -19.60 2.06
N GLU A 44 -4.72 -18.38 1.65
CA GLU A 44 -5.31 -17.72 0.49
C GLU A 44 -4.36 -16.68 -0.12
N MET A 45 -4.72 -16.19 -1.31
CA MET A 45 -4.02 -15.07 -1.95
C MET A 45 -4.33 -13.77 -1.21
N LEU A 46 -3.35 -12.87 -1.14
CA LEU A 46 -3.45 -11.59 -0.44
C LEU A 46 -4.16 -10.49 -1.25
N ASP A 47 -4.60 -10.77 -2.49
CA ASP A 47 -5.28 -9.80 -3.36
C ASP A 47 -6.39 -9.02 -2.63
N SER A 48 -7.33 -9.72 -1.99
CA SER A 48 -8.46 -9.10 -1.29
C SER A 48 -8.05 -8.42 0.02
N TRP A 49 -7.01 -8.92 0.67
CA TRP A 49 -6.46 -8.36 1.90
C TRP A 49 -5.73 -7.05 1.66
N LEU A 50 -4.97 -6.94 0.56
CA LEU A 50 -4.37 -5.69 0.13
C LEU A 50 -5.45 -4.66 -0.22
N CYS A 51 -6.53 -5.06 -0.92
CA CYS A 51 -7.65 -4.14 -1.18
C CYS A 51 -8.27 -3.61 0.12
N LYS A 52 -8.46 -4.46 1.13
CA LYS A 52 -8.96 -4.04 2.45
C LYS A 52 -8.01 -3.06 3.14
N ALA A 53 -6.70 -3.35 3.11
CA ALA A 53 -5.68 -2.44 3.66
C ALA A 53 -5.67 -1.09 2.92
N TYR A 54 -5.83 -1.08 1.60
CA TYR A 54 -5.96 0.15 0.82
C TYR A 54 -7.18 0.98 1.25
N HIS A 55 -8.35 0.35 1.38
CA HIS A 55 -9.58 1.05 1.80
C HIS A 55 -9.49 1.60 3.22
N LEU A 56 -8.90 0.82 4.16
CA LEU A 56 -8.65 1.30 5.51
C LEU A 56 -7.74 2.54 5.50
N GLY A 57 -6.67 2.52 4.70
CA GLY A 57 -5.79 3.67 4.54
C GLY A 57 -6.51 4.90 4.02
N PHE A 58 -7.44 4.73 3.07
CA PHE A 58 -8.27 5.83 2.57
C PHE A 58 -9.15 6.44 3.66
N GLU A 59 -9.76 5.61 4.51
CA GLU A 59 -10.56 6.08 5.65
C GLU A 59 -9.69 6.84 6.67
N VAL A 60 -8.52 6.29 7.02
CA VAL A 60 -7.56 6.94 7.94
C VAL A 60 -7.07 8.27 7.38
N MET A 61 -6.79 8.37 6.08
CA MET A 61 -6.42 9.62 5.42
C MET A 61 -7.55 10.64 5.37
N GLY A 62 -8.82 10.21 5.42
CA GLY A 62 -9.98 11.10 5.55
C GLY A 62 -10.00 11.86 6.89
N CYS A 63 -9.38 11.33 7.94
CA CYS A 63 -9.27 12.00 9.22
C CYS A 63 -8.33 13.23 9.19
N VAL A 64 -7.42 13.32 8.20
CA VAL A 64 -6.51 14.47 8.04
C VAL A 64 -7.28 15.78 7.85
N ASP A 65 -8.44 15.72 7.19
CA ASP A 65 -9.29 16.89 6.91
C ASP A 65 -9.79 17.54 8.22
N GLN A 66 -9.74 16.81 9.34
CA GLN A 66 -10.17 17.26 10.66
C GLN A 66 -9.06 17.95 11.46
N LEU A 67 -7.81 17.94 10.96
CA LEU A 67 -6.65 18.51 11.66
C LEU A 67 -6.54 20.04 11.52
N HIS A 68 -7.38 20.67 10.68
CA HIS A 68 -7.46 22.13 10.47
C HIS A 68 -6.10 22.82 10.31
N SER A 69 -5.13 22.14 9.70
CA SER A 69 -3.76 22.63 9.49
C SER A 69 -3.62 23.23 8.09
N PRO A 70 -2.88 24.36 7.92
CA PRO A 70 -2.61 24.92 6.60
C PRO A 70 -1.82 23.96 5.68
N ASN A 71 -1.18 22.95 6.25
CA ASN A 71 -0.41 21.93 5.51
C ASN A 71 -1.15 20.59 5.35
N ALA A 72 -2.43 20.50 5.76
CA ALA A 72 -3.19 19.24 5.77
C ALA A 72 -3.25 18.59 4.38
N GLU A 73 -3.52 19.37 3.33
CA GLU A 73 -3.58 18.86 1.95
C GLU A 73 -2.22 18.36 1.48
N ALA A 74 -1.15 19.12 1.70
CA ALA A 74 0.21 18.71 1.31
C ALA A 74 0.63 17.42 2.05
N PHE A 75 0.29 17.31 3.33
CA PHE A 75 0.54 16.12 4.13
C PHE A 75 -0.26 14.91 3.64
N LYS A 76 -1.58 15.05 3.44
CA LYS A 76 -2.46 14.00 2.90
C LYS A 76 -1.97 13.50 1.54
N SER A 77 -1.58 14.44 0.69
CA SER A 77 -1.03 14.18 -0.64
C SER A 77 0.26 13.36 -0.55
N LEU A 78 1.23 13.78 0.27
CA LEU A 78 2.49 13.06 0.50
C LEU A 78 2.25 11.65 1.09
N MET A 79 1.37 11.54 2.08
CA MET A 79 1.10 10.28 2.78
C MET A 79 0.38 9.29 1.87
N GLY A 80 -0.61 9.73 1.10
CA GLY A 80 -1.27 8.90 0.09
C GLY A 80 -0.27 8.30 -0.90
N LYS A 81 0.72 9.07 -1.33
CA LYS A 81 1.78 8.62 -2.25
C LYS A 81 2.74 7.63 -1.60
N SER A 82 3.05 7.82 -0.31
CA SER A 82 3.81 6.84 0.47
C SER A 82 3.06 5.51 0.61
N ILE A 83 1.74 5.55 0.80
CA ILE A 83 0.91 4.34 0.90
C ILE A 83 0.90 3.60 -0.45
N GLU A 84 0.71 4.32 -1.56
CA GLU A 84 0.78 3.72 -2.90
C GLU A 84 2.10 3.00 -3.17
N LEU A 85 3.20 3.61 -2.73
CA LEU A 85 4.54 3.05 -2.78
C LEU A 85 4.62 1.72 -2.03
N PHE A 86 4.18 1.73 -0.76
CA PHE A 86 4.17 0.53 0.06
C PHE A 86 3.35 -0.59 -0.58
N LEU A 87 2.16 -0.29 -1.10
CA LEU A 87 1.31 -1.30 -1.75
C LEU A 87 1.95 -1.92 -3.00
N VAL A 88 2.61 -1.12 -3.85
CA VAL A 88 3.35 -1.65 -5.00
C VAL A 88 4.49 -2.56 -4.54
N GLU A 89 5.25 -2.10 -3.56
CA GLU A 89 6.37 -2.86 -3.01
C GLU A 89 5.89 -4.18 -2.40
N SER A 90 4.82 -4.17 -1.60
CA SER A 90 4.21 -5.38 -1.03
C SER A 90 3.89 -6.42 -2.11
N VAL A 91 3.33 -6.00 -3.25
CA VAL A 91 3.00 -6.92 -4.35
C VAL A 91 4.27 -7.50 -5.00
N ILE A 92 5.37 -6.76 -5.01
CA ILE A 92 6.64 -7.19 -5.60
C ILE A 92 7.38 -8.14 -4.66
N THR A 93 7.52 -7.78 -3.38
CA THR A 93 8.23 -8.55 -2.36
C THR A 93 7.47 -9.84 -2.06
N ASN A 94 6.16 -9.77 -1.89
CA ASN A 94 5.29 -10.91 -1.59
C ASN A 94 4.63 -11.53 -2.83
N HIS A 95 5.26 -11.39 -4.01
CA HIS A 95 4.71 -11.84 -5.29
C HIS A 95 4.15 -13.29 -5.30
N PRO A 96 4.74 -14.29 -4.58
CA PRO A 96 4.14 -15.63 -4.51
C PRO A 96 2.74 -15.68 -3.90
N PHE A 97 2.37 -14.70 -3.08
CA PHE A 97 1.09 -14.62 -2.37
C PHE A 97 0.05 -13.74 -3.07
N PHE A 98 0.37 -13.22 -4.26
CA PHE A 98 -0.57 -12.46 -5.08
C PHE A 98 -0.89 -13.21 -6.38
N SER A 99 -2.14 -13.10 -6.84
CA SER A 99 -2.51 -13.68 -8.12
C SER A 99 -1.80 -12.95 -9.26
N ARG A 100 -1.44 -13.69 -10.33
CA ARG A 100 -0.82 -13.09 -11.52
C ARG A 100 -1.69 -12.02 -12.18
N LYS A 101 -3.03 -12.16 -12.12
CA LYS A 101 -3.99 -11.18 -12.65
C LYS A 101 -3.87 -9.87 -11.86
N PHE A 102 -3.79 -9.96 -10.54
CA PHE A 102 -3.69 -8.82 -9.64
C PHE A 102 -2.33 -8.12 -9.74
N ALA A 103 -1.23 -8.87 -9.66
CA ALA A 103 0.12 -8.31 -9.80
C ALA A 103 0.32 -7.55 -11.13
N ARG A 104 -0.25 -8.04 -12.23
CA ARG A 104 -0.23 -7.35 -13.53
C ARG A 104 -1.00 -6.03 -13.53
N LYS A 105 -2.05 -5.87 -12.72
CA LYS A 105 -2.77 -4.59 -12.59
C LYS A 105 -1.87 -3.56 -11.90
N PHE A 106 -1.19 -3.94 -10.82
CA PHE A 106 -0.22 -3.08 -10.16
C PHE A 106 0.96 -2.70 -11.08
N GLU A 107 1.51 -3.66 -11.83
CA GLU A 107 2.63 -3.37 -12.74
C GLU A 107 2.25 -2.37 -13.86
N ARG A 108 0.99 -2.36 -14.32
CA ARG A 108 0.51 -1.39 -15.32
C ARG A 108 0.38 0.03 -14.78
N CYS A 109 0.06 0.16 -13.50
CA CYS A 109 -0.06 1.45 -12.81
C CYS A 109 1.29 1.94 -12.26
N SER A 110 2.27 1.04 -12.12
CA SER A 110 3.59 1.38 -11.61
C SER A 110 4.42 2.15 -12.67
N PRO A 111 5.16 3.20 -12.27
CA PRO A 111 6.06 3.92 -13.17
C PRO A 111 7.30 3.11 -13.57
N LEU A 112 7.50 1.91 -13.01
CA LEU A 112 8.62 1.00 -13.26
C LEU A 112 8.14 -0.45 -13.39
N ARG A 113 8.82 -1.25 -14.23
CA ARG A 113 8.51 -2.68 -14.38
C ARG A 113 9.00 -3.47 -13.18
N PHE A 114 8.26 -4.49 -12.77
CA PHE A 114 8.60 -5.29 -11.58
C PHE A 114 9.93 -6.04 -11.73
N SER A 115 10.27 -6.46 -12.95
CA SER A 115 11.55 -7.08 -13.26
C SER A 115 12.76 -6.15 -13.09
N PHE A 116 12.57 -4.84 -13.26
CA PHE A 116 13.60 -3.84 -12.98
C PHE A 116 13.79 -3.65 -11.47
N ILE A 117 12.71 -3.77 -10.71
CA ILE A 117 12.66 -3.60 -9.26
C ILE A 117 13.35 -4.79 -8.56
N LYS A 118 12.94 -6.02 -8.88
CA LYS A 118 13.49 -7.27 -8.29
C LYS A 118 15.00 -7.45 -8.49
N LYS A 119 15.59 -6.89 -9.55
CA LYS A 119 17.03 -7.00 -9.85
C LYS A 119 17.93 -6.21 -8.90
N LYS A 120 17.39 -5.29 -8.10
CA LYS A 120 18.16 -4.37 -7.24
C LYS A 120 18.09 -4.68 -5.73
N ASN A 121 17.43 -5.77 -5.32
CA ASN A 121 17.18 -6.13 -3.91
C ASN A 121 18.43 -6.55 -3.09
N GLY A 122 19.62 -6.07 -3.44
CA GLY A 122 20.84 -6.24 -2.64
C GLY A 122 21.12 -5.11 -1.65
N SER A 123 20.52 -3.92 -1.83
CA SER A 123 20.62 -2.81 -0.86
C SER A 123 19.62 -1.69 -1.17
N PHE A 124 19.04 -1.12 -0.12
CA PHE A 124 17.97 -0.11 -0.08
C PHE A 124 18.14 1.20 -0.89
N SER A 125 19.32 1.58 -1.40
CA SER A 125 19.58 3.00 -1.69
C SER A 125 19.05 3.56 -3.04
N PRO A 126 19.30 2.98 -4.24
CA PRO A 126 19.13 3.76 -5.48
C PRO A 126 17.75 3.63 -6.17
N TYR A 127 16.94 2.65 -5.77
CA TYR A 127 15.63 2.38 -6.39
C TYR A 127 14.51 3.22 -5.77
N GLN A 128 14.50 3.30 -4.44
CA GLN A 128 13.56 4.12 -3.69
C GLN A 128 13.74 5.60 -4.07
N ASP A 129 14.98 6.10 -4.17
CA ASP A 129 15.24 7.45 -4.66
C ASP A 129 14.62 7.71 -6.04
N GLN A 130 14.78 6.79 -7.00
CA GLN A 130 14.25 6.98 -8.35
C GLN A 130 12.73 6.85 -8.43
N LEU A 131 12.14 5.97 -7.63
CA LEU A 131 10.70 5.77 -7.57
C LEU A 131 10.03 6.94 -6.82
N PHE A 132 10.61 7.33 -5.69
CA PHE A 132 10.22 8.49 -4.89
C PHE A 132 10.34 9.77 -5.73
N GLU A 133 11.45 10.01 -6.42
CA GLU A 133 11.61 11.13 -7.37
C GLU A 133 10.51 11.15 -8.44
N ARG A 134 10.18 10.01 -9.04
CA ARG A 134 9.13 9.93 -10.06
C ARG A 134 7.74 10.18 -9.49
N ILE A 135 7.47 9.67 -8.30
CA ILE A 135 6.18 9.85 -7.62
C ILE A 135 6.05 11.29 -7.12
N MET A 136 7.10 11.88 -6.54
CA MET A 136 7.15 13.29 -6.17
C MET A 136 6.98 14.21 -7.38
N LYS A 137 7.58 13.88 -8.53
CA LYS A 137 7.32 14.61 -9.79
C LYS A 137 5.87 14.47 -10.26
N GLN A 138 5.24 13.31 -10.09
CA GLN A 138 3.82 13.14 -10.39
C GLN A 138 2.93 13.89 -9.39
N ALA A 139 3.33 13.93 -8.11
CA ALA A 139 2.68 14.62 -7.02
C ALA A 139 2.62 16.12 -7.23
N ALA A 140 3.77 16.71 -7.61
CA ALA A 140 3.92 18.13 -7.87
C ALA A 140 3.07 18.61 -9.07
N ASN A 141 2.62 17.69 -9.93
CA ASN A 141 1.78 18.00 -11.08
C ASN A 141 0.27 17.99 -10.78
N GLY A 142 -0.15 17.88 -9.52
CA GLY A 142 -1.53 18.14 -9.08
C GLY A 142 -2.56 17.08 -9.46
N ARG A 143 -2.16 15.82 -9.65
CA ARG A 143 -3.11 14.69 -9.67
C ARG A 143 -3.22 14.11 -8.26
N ASP A 144 -4.24 14.56 -7.53
CA ASP A 144 -4.49 14.20 -6.13
C ASP A 144 -5.48 13.03 -5.94
N GLU A 145 -5.75 12.26 -6.99
CA GLU A 145 -6.47 10.99 -6.84
C GLU A 145 -5.50 9.81 -6.81
N PHE A 146 -5.71 8.91 -5.85
CA PHE A 146 -5.03 7.62 -5.81
C PHE A 146 -5.11 6.94 -7.19
N SER A 147 -3.96 6.59 -7.75
CA SER A 147 -3.80 6.18 -9.15
C SER A 147 -4.29 4.76 -9.43
N TYR A 148 -4.73 4.04 -8.39
CA TYR A 148 -5.17 2.65 -8.45
C TYR A 148 -6.70 2.54 -8.46
N ASP A 149 -7.36 3.09 -9.48
CA ASP A 149 -8.83 3.02 -9.61
C ASP A 149 -9.39 1.59 -9.56
N PHE A 150 -8.60 0.58 -9.98
CA PHE A 150 -9.02 -0.81 -9.87
C PHE A 150 -9.14 -1.31 -8.43
N LEU A 151 -8.49 -0.66 -7.46
CA LEU A 151 -8.67 -0.93 -6.03
C LEU A 151 -9.96 -0.30 -5.50
N LYS A 152 -10.48 0.75 -6.12
CA LYS A 152 -11.75 1.41 -5.73
C LYS A 152 -12.99 0.59 -6.11
N THR A 153 -12.84 -0.47 -6.90
CA THR A 153 -13.98 -1.23 -7.44
C THR A 153 -14.28 -2.45 -6.56
N ASN A 154 -15.48 -2.51 -5.97
CA ASN A 154 -15.98 -3.67 -5.21
C ASN A 154 -16.00 -5.01 -6.00
N SER A 155 -15.79 -4.98 -7.32
CA SER A 155 -15.82 -6.19 -8.15
C SER A 155 -14.69 -7.17 -7.80
N LEU A 156 -13.53 -6.70 -7.30
CA LEU A 156 -12.44 -7.59 -6.87
C LEU A 156 -12.76 -8.34 -5.58
N LEU A 157 -13.59 -7.77 -4.70
CA LEU A 157 -14.08 -8.43 -3.49
C LEU A 157 -15.17 -9.46 -3.82
N ASN A 158 -15.98 -9.21 -4.86
CA ASN A 158 -17.09 -10.09 -5.27
C ASN A 158 -16.68 -11.22 -6.23
N GLU A 159 -15.64 -11.05 -7.06
CA GLU A 159 -15.17 -12.08 -8.00
C GLU A 159 -14.57 -13.32 -7.30
N GLN A 160 -14.11 -13.21 -6.05
CA GLN A 160 -13.51 -14.33 -5.29
C GLN A 160 -14.50 -15.08 -4.39
N GLN A 161 -15.71 -14.54 -4.15
CA GLN A 161 -16.78 -15.27 -3.46
C GLN A 161 -17.60 -16.17 -4.40
N ALA A 162 -17.37 -16.10 -5.72
CA ALA A 162 -18.07 -16.90 -6.72
C ALA A 162 -17.38 -18.24 -7.03
N VAL A 163 -16.26 -18.55 -6.37
CA VAL A 163 -15.52 -19.81 -6.53
C VAL A 163 -15.20 -20.37 -5.14
N SER A 164 -16.25 -20.76 -4.42
CA SER A 164 -16.18 -21.53 -3.17
C SER A 164 -17.34 -22.51 -3.12
#